data_AF-A0A537S6W8-F1
#
_entry.id   AF-A0A537S6W8-F1
#
_cell.length_a   1.000
_cell.length_b   1.000
_cell.length_c   1.000
_cell.angle_alpha   90.00
_cell.angle_beta   90.00
_cell.angle_gamma   90.00
#
_symmetry.space_group_name_H-M   'P 1'
#
loop_
_entity.id
_entity.type
_entity.pdbx_description
1 polymer ?
#
loop_
_entity_poly.entity_id
_entity_poly.type
_entity_poly.pdbx_seq_one_letter_code
_entity_poly.pdbx_strand_id
1 'polypeptide(L)'
;MMRIILVAMAAGCASALMFASIVSGALVAVLLFYLAPLPLMVAALGWGPLCATFGGIAAASVIGAIFGLPLCIGFAVAVGLPAWWLG
;
A
#
# COMPACT_ATOMS: atom_id res chain seq x y z
N MET A 1 -0.59 17.25 11.50
CA MET A 1 0.21 16.65 10.42
C MET A 1 1.08 15.48 10.86
N MET A 2 1.92 15.59 11.90
CA MET A 2 2.80 14.48 12.34
C MET A 2 2.07 13.12 12.52
N ARG A 3 0.89 13.12 13.14
CA ARG A 3 0.06 11.91 13.31
C ARG A 3 -0.40 11.25 12.00
N ILE A 4 -0.73 12.06 10.99
CA ILE A 4 -1.22 11.59 9.69
C ILE A 4 -0.08 10.89 8.94
N ILE A 5 1.13 11.46 9.00
CA ILE A 5 2.32 10.90 8.36
C ILE A 5 2.70 9.55 8.98
N LEU A 6 2.62 9.42 10.30
CA LEU A 6 2.91 8.16 11.00
C LEU A 6 1.89 7.06 10.65
N VAL A 7 0.60 7.40 10.58
CA VAL A 7 -0.46 6.46 10.17
C VAL A 7 -0.30 6.06 8.71
N ALA A 8 -0.01 7.02 7.82
CA ALA A 8 0.25 6.78 6.41
C ALA A 8 1.43 5.82 6.19
N MET A 9 2.53 6.03 6.92
CA MET A 9 3.70 5.13 6.90
C MET A 9 3.36 3.72 7.38
N ALA A 10 2.68 3.59 8.54
CA ALA A 10 2.33 2.29 9.09
C ALA A 10 1.38 1.51 8.16
N ALA A 11 0.34 2.19 7.64
CA ALA A 11 -0.61 1.61 6.70
C ALA A 11 0.04 1.25 5.35
N GLY A 12 0.92 2.12 4.83
CA GLY A 12 1.69 1.90 3.62
C GLY A 12 2.64 0.70 3.74
N CYS A 13 3.37 0.59 4.86
CA CYS A 13 4.25 -0.57 5.10
C CYS A 13 3.45 -1.87 5.24
N ALA A 14 2.31 -1.86 5.93
CA ALA A 14 1.46 -3.05 6.08
C ALA A 14 0.92 -3.54 4.72
N SER A 15 0.41 -2.62 3.90
CA SER A 15 -0.08 -2.93 2.55
C SER A 15 1.04 -3.39 1.61
N ALA A 16 2.24 -2.78 1.70
CA ALA A 16 3.40 -3.20 0.93
C ALA A 16 3.85 -4.64 1.25
N LEU A 17 3.90 -5.00 2.53
CA LEU A 17 4.28 -6.35 2.95
C LEU A 17 3.27 -7.40 2.51
N MET A 18 1.97 -7.08 2.55
CA MET A 18 0.92 -7.96 2.03
C MET A 18 1.01 -8.14 0.52
N PHE A 19 1.32 -7.09 -0.23
CA PHE A 19 1.52 -7.18 -1.69
C PHE A 19 2.79 -7.95 -2.05
N ALA A 20 3.89 -7.72 -1.33
CA ALA A 20 5.16 -8.42 -1.53
C ALA A 20 5.08 -9.92 -1.23
N SER A 21 4.10 -10.36 -0.42
CA SER A 21 3.91 -11.78 -0.09
C SER A 21 3.71 -12.66 -1.32
N ILE A 22 3.22 -12.09 -2.44
CA ILE A 22 2.99 -12.81 -3.71
C ILE A 22 4.27 -13.48 -4.24
N VAL A 23 5.45 -12.91 -3.92
CA VAL A 23 6.76 -13.45 -4.34
C VAL A 23 7.08 -14.78 -3.68
N SER A 24 6.48 -15.08 -2.52
CA SER A 24 6.72 -16.32 -1.79
C SER A 24 6.06 -17.56 -2.41
N GLY A 25 5.13 -17.40 -3.36
CA GLY A 25 4.42 -18.52 -4.01
C GLY A 25 3.50 -19.35 -3.09
N ALA A 26 3.27 -18.89 -1.86
CA ALA A 26 2.40 -19.58 -0.89
C ALA A 26 0.92 -19.37 -1.22
N LEU A 27 0.07 -20.37 -0.95
CA LEU A 27 -1.37 -20.27 -1.23
C LEU A 27 -2.05 -19.15 -0.42
N VAL A 28 -1.55 -18.86 0.79
CA VAL A 28 -1.97 -17.72 1.63
C VAL A 28 -1.57 -16.36 1.03
N ALA A 29 -0.53 -16.29 0.20
CA ALA A 29 -0.09 -15.04 -0.41
C ALA A 29 -1.14 -14.46 -1.36
N VAL A 30 -1.93 -15.31 -2.02
CA VAL A 30 -3.05 -14.87 -2.88
C VAL A 30 -4.09 -14.11 -2.06
N LEU A 31 -4.38 -14.61 -0.85
CA LEU A 31 -5.35 -13.99 0.05
C LEU A 31 -4.81 -12.67 0.61
N LEU A 32 -3.54 -12.63 1.04
CA LEU A 32 -2.88 -11.39 1.49
C LEU A 32 -2.78 -10.35 0.38
N PHE A 33 -2.49 -10.76 -0.86
CA PHE A 33 -2.48 -9.87 -2.01
C PHE A 33 -3.83 -9.19 -2.24
N TYR A 34 -4.94 -9.93 -2.07
CA TYR A 34 -6.29 -9.36 -2.15
C TYR A 34 -6.62 -8.41 -1.00
N LEU A 35 -6.07 -8.64 0.20
CA LEU A 35 -6.25 -7.74 1.34
C LEU A 35 -5.28 -6.55 1.35
N ALA A 36 -4.22 -6.58 0.53
CA ALA A 36 -3.21 -5.53 0.47
C ALA A 36 -3.77 -4.10 0.28
N PRO A 37 -4.91 -3.85 -0.41
CA PRO A 37 -5.48 -2.51 -0.51
C PRO A 37 -6.13 -2.00 0.79
N LEU A 38 -6.65 -2.91 1.63
CA LEU A 38 -7.49 -2.56 2.78
C LEU A 38 -6.79 -1.64 3.81
N PRO A 39 -5.53 -1.86 4.22
CA PRO A 39 -4.84 -0.99 5.17
C PRO A 39 -4.76 0.46 4.70
N LEU A 40 -4.46 0.64 3.41
CA LEU A 40 -4.29 1.96 2.80
C LEU A 40 -5.63 2.66 2.59
N MET A 41 -6.67 1.90 2.22
CA MET A 41 -8.05 2.40 2.11
C MET A 41 -8.62 2.82 3.47
N VAL A 42 -8.40 2.03 4.53
CA VAL A 42 -8.84 2.37 5.90
C VAL A 42 -8.12 3.62 6.40
N ALA A 43 -6.82 3.76 6.11
CA ALA A 43 -6.06 4.95 6.45
C ALA A 43 -6.53 6.19 5.67
N ALA A 44 -6.92 6.03 4.40
CA ALA A 44 -7.48 7.09 3.57
C ALA A 44 -8.84 7.57 4.10
N LEU A 45 -9.76 6.64 4.40
CA LEU A 45 -11.08 6.97 4.92
C LEU A 45 -11.03 7.62 6.32
N GLY A 46 -10.08 7.22 7.17
CA GLY A 46 -9.96 7.76 8.53
C GLY A 46 -9.24 9.10 8.63
N TRP A 47 -8.33 9.43 7.72
CA TRP A 47 -7.44 10.59 7.82
C TRP A 47 -7.31 11.43 6.53
N GLY A 48 -8.07 11.11 5.49
CA GLY A 48 -8.18 11.85 4.24
C GLY A 48 -7.19 11.43 3.12
N PRO A 49 -7.26 12.10 1.95
CA PRO A 49 -6.54 11.71 0.73
C PRO A 49 -5.02 11.84 0.87
N LEU A 50 -4.57 12.76 1.74
CA LEU A 50 -3.16 12.98 2.00
C LEU A 50 -2.49 11.76 2.67
N CYS A 51 -3.23 11.00 3.48
CA CYS A 51 -2.72 9.76 4.04
C CYS A 51 -2.45 8.72 2.95
N ALA A 52 -3.35 8.63 1.97
CA ALA A 52 -3.24 7.69 0.86
C ALA A 52 -2.04 8.01 -0.05
N THR A 53 -1.79 9.30 -0.35
CA THR A 53 -0.65 9.70 -1.17
C THR A 53 0.68 9.45 -0.47
N PHE A 54 0.85 9.91 0.77
CA PHE A 54 2.13 9.72 1.48
C PHE A 54 2.40 8.23 1.74
N GLY A 55 1.40 7.47 2.18
CA GLY A 55 1.53 6.04 2.43
C GLY A 55 1.74 5.24 1.14
N GLY A 56 1.00 5.56 0.09
CA GLY A 56 1.09 4.91 -1.22
C GLY A 56 2.42 5.17 -1.93
N ILE A 57 2.93 6.41 -1.91
CA ILE A 57 4.23 6.76 -2.53
C ILE A 57 5.38 6.12 -1.75
N ALA A 58 5.35 6.18 -0.41
CA ALA A 58 6.37 5.55 0.42
C ALA A 58 6.39 4.03 0.21
N ALA A 59 5.21 3.39 0.24
CA ALA A 59 5.07 1.96 -0.01
C ALA A 59 5.54 1.56 -1.43
N ALA A 60 5.06 2.28 -2.46
CA ALA A 60 5.43 1.99 -3.85
C ALA A 60 6.94 2.16 -4.09
N SER A 61 7.56 3.20 -3.53
CA SER A 61 9.01 3.43 -3.67
C SER A 61 9.84 2.33 -3.02
N VAL A 62 9.44 1.84 -1.84
CA VAL A 62 10.09 0.71 -1.16
C VAL A 62 9.92 -0.59 -1.95
N ILE A 63 8.71 -0.86 -2.45
CA ILE A 63 8.45 -2.04 -3.28
C ILE A 63 9.27 -1.99 -4.58
N GLY A 64 9.32 -0.82 -5.22
CA GLY A 64 10.10 -0.62 -6.45
C GLY A 64 11.60 -0.77 -6.25
N ALA A 65 12.13 -0.33 -5.10
CA ALA A 65 13.55 -0.46 -4.78
C ALA A 65 13.95 -1.91 -4.49
N ILE A 66 13.07 -2.72 -3.90
CA ILE A 66 13.39 -4.10 -3.45
C ILE A 66 12.99 -5.15 -4.49
N PHE A 67 11.79 -5.05 -5.06
CA PHE A 67 11.20 -6.06 -5.95
C PHE A 67 11.17 -5.64 -7.43
N GLY A 68 11.49 -4.38 -7.72
CA GLY A 68 11.59 -3.85 -9.07
C GLY A 68 10.35 -3.10 -9.57
N LEU A 69 10.53 -2.46 -10.74
CA LEU A 69 9.55 -1.59 -11.37
C LEU A 69 8.15 -2.21 -11.63
N PRO A 70 8.02 -3.47 -12.09
CA PRO A 70 6.69 -4.02 -12.42
C PRO A 70 5.80 -4.19 -11.17
N LEU A 71 6.37 -4.58 -10.03
CA LEU A 71 5.62 -4.66 -8.77
C LEU A 71 5.23 -3.28 -8.23
N CYS A 72 6.10 -2.29 -8.40
CA CYS A 72 5.81 -0.90 -8.02
C CYS A 72 4.60 -0.34 -8.78
N ILE A 73 4.56 -0.52 -10.11
CA ILE A 73 3.45 -0.07 -10.95
C ILE A 73 2.17 -0.83 -10.57
N GLY A 74 2.27 -2.15 -10.38
CA GLY A 74 1.15 -2.97 -9.93
C GLY A 74 0.54 -2.47 -8.62
N PHE A 75 1.37 -2.17 -7.62
CA PHE A 75 0.93 -1.62 -6.34
C PHE A 75 0.32 -0.22 -6.49
N ALA A 76 0.96 0.66 -7.26
CA ALA A 76 0.46 2.02 -7.47
C ALA A 76 -0.92 2.04 -8.12
N VAL A 77 -1.18 1.17 -9.12
CA VAL A 77 -2.46 1.12 -9.83
C VAL A 77 -3.52 0.37 -9.01
N ALA A 78 -3.16 -0.77 -8.40
CA ALA A 78 -4.13 -1.62 -7.69
C ALA A 78 -4.46 -1.16 -6.27
N VAL A 79 -3.54 -0.44 -5.61
CA VAL A 79 -3.67 -0.03 -4.20
C VAL A 79 -3.63 1.50 -4.06
N GLY A 80 -2.61 2.14 -4.63
CA GLY A 80 -2.40 3.60 -4.46
C GLY A 80 -3.52 4.43 -5.08
N LEU A 81 -3.88 4.15 -6.33
CA LEU A 81 -4.91 4.87 -7.08
C LEU A 81 -6.31 4.77 -6.43
N PRO A 82 -6.83 3.57 -6.08
CA PRO A 82 -8.15 3.47 -5.47
C PRO A 82 -8.17 3.99 -4.03
N ALA A 83 -7.09 3.82 -3.26
CA ALA A 83 -7.01 4.41 -1.92
C ALA A 83 -7.01 5.94 -1.96
N TRP A 84 -6.35 6.55 -2.96
CA TRP A 84 -6.38 8.00 -3.17
C TRP A 84 -7.76 8.50 -3.61
N TRP A 85 -8.48 7.72 -4.42
CA TRP A 85 -9.80 8.10 -4.90
C TRP A 85 -10.91 7.98 -3.84
N LEU A 86 -10.71 7.11 -2.84
CA LEU A 86 -11.65 6.87 -1.73
C LEU A 86 -11.48 7.85 -0.55
N GLY A 87 -10.32 8.50 -0.44
CA GLY A 87 -9.98 9.39 0.68
C GLY A 87 -10.18 10.86 0.33
#